data_AF-A0AAD3DR09-F1
#
_entry.id   AF-A0AAD3DR09-F1
#
_cell.length_a   1.000
_cell.length_b   1.000
_cell.length_c   1.000
_cell.angle_alpha   90.00
_cell.angle_beta   90.00
_cell.angle_gamma   90.00
#
_symmetry.space_group_name_H-M   'P 1'
#
loop_
_entity.id
_entity.type
_entity.pdbx_description
1 polymer ?
#
loop_
_entity_poly.entity_id
_entity_poly.type
_entity_poly.pdbx_seq_one_letter_code
_entity_poly.pdbx_strand_id
1 'polypeptide(L)'
;MQAQVKASGRGAACRGSTQQHMQSSICLRPLSSQRPFVQSHTPPAQFVRSSAKVSASKLDGLSLFGSSTSSLLGGAPVVEKKVPVKDAVMAVQLQSEAGMDYTDLRNSLAEGDFRKADDETRALLIKLAGEGAKKRDWVYFTEVKDIPAVDLQTIDNLWRAGSNNKFGYSVQKEIWTQQSKRWPKFFKQIDWTTGENNNYRKWPMEFNYSLNASRGHLPLTNALRGTQLFQAIMEHPAFEAKAKKTMDEKAAEAAASTMKLF
;
A
#
# COMPACT_ATOMS: atom_id res chain seq x y z
N MET A 1 -31.37 -6.41 -68.70
CA MET A 1 -31.89 -5.99 -67.38
C MET A 1 -30.72 -5.44 -66.59
N GLN A 2 -30.56 -4.17 -66.22
CA GLN A 2 -31.19 -2.87 -66.47
C GLN A 2 -29.97 -1.91 -66.61
N ALA A 3 -29.81 -1.12 -67.69
CA ALA A 3 -30.33 0.24 -67.82
C ALA A 3 -30.05 1.06 -66.54
N GLN A 4 -29.09 1.98 -66.49
CA GLN A 4 -29.06 3.34 -67.08
C GLN A 4 -28.44 4.23 -65.95
N VAL A 5 -27.75 5.36 -66.10
CA VAL A 5 -27.35 6.23 -67.21
C VAL A 5 -26.48 7.35 -66.62
N LYS A 6 -25.52 7.86 -67.42
CA LYS A 6 -25.01 9.25 -67.49
C LYS A 6 -24.49 9.94 -66.21
N ALA A 7 -23.58 10.91 -66.27
CA ALA A 7 -22.73 11.47 -67.30
C ALA A 7 -21.80 12.48 -66.60
N SER A 8 -20.71 12.85 -67.30
CA SER A 8 -20.20 14.22 -67.45
C SER A 8 -19.97 15.04 -66.17
N GLY A 9 -18.76 15.47 -65.83
CA GLY A 9 -17.61 15.76 -66.68
C GLY A 9 -17.00 17.08 -66.24
N ARG A 10 -15.71 17.25 -66.57
CA ARG A 10 -14.91 18.50 -66.55
C ARG A 10 -14.70 19.09 -65.15
N GLY A 11 -13.50 19.46 -64.72
CA GLY A 11 -12.21 19.59 -65.38
C GLY A 11 -11.36 20.58 -64.55
N ALA A 12 -10.05 20.54 -64.77
CA ALA A 12 -9.07 21.58 -64.45
C ALA A 12 -8.84 21.86 -62.95
N ALA A 13 -7.65 22.19 -62.46
CA ALA A 13 -6.30 22.27 -63.03
C ALA A 13 -5.32 22.52 -61.87
N CYS A 14 -4.11 21.98 -62.03
CA CYS A 14 -2.81 22.61 -61.78
C CYS A 14 -2.52 23.38 -60.48
N ARG A 15 -1.53 22.88 -59.73
CA ARG A 15 -0.18 23.46 -59.42
C ARG A 15 0.40 22.60 -58.28
N GLY A 16 1.50 21.85 -58.41
CA GLY A 16 2.88 22.29 -58.67
C GLY A 16 3.40 23.04 -57.43
N SER A 17 4.49 22.74 -56.74
CA SER A 17 5.67 21.93 -57.07
C SER A 17 6.57 21.76 -55.82
N THR A 18 7.23 20.60 -55.68
CA THR A 18 8.68 20.43 -55.44
C THR A 18 9.36 20.94 -54.15
N GLN A 19 9.69 19.98 -53.27
CA GLN A 19 11.02 19.55 -52.77
C GLN A 19 12.12 20.60 -52.49
N GLN A 20 12.65 20.59 -51.25
CA GLN A 20 14.08 20.59 -50.85
C GLN A 20 14.15 20.69 -49.30
N HIS A 21 14.65 19.68 -48.57
CA HIS A 21 16.06 19.40 -48.26
C HIS A 21 16.78 20.54 -47.53
N MET A 22 16.91 20.41 -46.20
CA MET A 22 18.12 20.86 -45.50
C MET A 22 18.30 20.08 -44.19
N GLN A 23 19.25 19.17 -44.24
CA GLN A 23 19.98 18.66 -43.08
C GLN A 23 20.90 19.79 -42.59
N SER A 24 20.94 20.01 -41.27
CA SER A 24 22.07 20.69 -40.64
C SER A 24 22.77 19.70 -39.73
N SER A 25 23.87 19.19 -40.26
CA SER A 25 25.01 18.68 -39.51
C SER A 25 25.59 19.80 -38.64
N ILE A 26 25.80 19.55 -37.35
CA ILE A 26 26.86 20.23 -36.60
C ILE A 26 27.80 19.16 -36.05
N CYS A 27 29.06 19.41 -36.37
CA CYS A 27 30.25 18.60 -36.27
C CYS A 27 30.53 17.98 -34.89
N LEU A 28 31.01 16.74 -34.96
CA LEU A 28 31.98 16.14 -34.04
C LEU A 28 33.25 17.01 -33.92
N ARG A 29 33.87 17.07 -32.73
CA ARG A 29 35.27 16.62 -32.56
C ARG A 29 35.67 16.40 -31.08
N PRO A 30 36.68 15.53 -30.83
CA PRO A 30 36.97 14.89 -29.54
C PRO A 30 38.37 15.25 -28.98
N LEU A 31 38.83 14.44 -28.00
CA LEU A 31 40.15 14.43 -27.30
C LEU A 31 40.29 15.54 -26.25
N SER A 32 40.88 15.36 -25.07
CA SER A 32 41.77 14.34 -24.52
C SER A 32 41.81 14.56 -22.99
N SER A 33 42.16 13.52 -22.24
CA SER A 33 43.20 13.59 -21.19
C SER A 33 42.81 12.92 -19.87
N GLN A 34 43.29 11.69 -19.77
CA GLN A 34 44.05 11.16 -18.63
C GLN A 34 43.32 10.91 -17.30
N ARG A 35 43.10 9.60 -17.09
CA ARG A 35 43.22 8.95 -15.78
C ARG A 35 44.57 9.30 -15.15
N PRO A 36 44.64 9.34 -13.81
CA PRO A 36 45.77 8.77 -13.10
C PRO A 36 45.34 7.48 -12.40
N PHE A 37 46.01 6.43 -12.83
CA PHE A 37 46.36 5.25 -12.08
C PHE A 37 47.32 5.66 -10.96
N VAL A 38 47.05 5.30 -9.71
CA VAL A 38 48.09 5.15 -8.69
C VAL A 38 47.89 3.82 -7.99
N GLN A 39 48.91 2.99 -8.15
CA GLN A 39 49.07 1.68 -7.56
C GLN A 39 49.65 1.81 -6.14
N SER A 40 49.16 0.92 -5.27
CA SER A 40 49.86 0.20 -4.19
C SER A 40 50.76 0.97 -3.24
N HIS A 41 50.42 0.94 -1.94
CA HIS A 41 51.36 0.53 -0.88
C HIS A 41 50.58 -0.10 0.30
N THR A 42 50.90 -1.34 0.62
CA THR A 42 50.74 -2.00 1.93
C THR A 42 52.16 -2.19 2.53
N PRO A 43 52.31 -2.78 3.74
CA PRO A 43 52.01 -2.31 5.09
C PRO A 43 53.33 -2.07 5.89
N PRO A 44 53.32 -1.89 7.22
CA PRO A 44 53.43 -3.08 8.09
C PRO A 44 52.64 -3.03 9.40
N ALA A 45 52.43 -4.23 9.95
CA ALA A 45 51.97 -4.53 11.30
C ALA A 45 52.89 -3.95 12.38
N GLN A 46 52.36 -3.62 13.57
CA GLN A 46 52.80 -4.00 14.94
C GLN A 46 51.70 -3.51 15.92
N PHE A 47 50.96 -4.42 16.57
CA PHE A 47 51.19 -4.88 17.96
C PHE A 47 51.06 -3.78 19.03
N VAL A 48 49.93 -3.77 19.74
CA VAL A 48 49.91 -3.77 21.21
C VAL A 48 48.56 -4.25 21.72
N ARG A 49 48.61 -5.33 22.51
CA ARG A 49 47.61 -5.71 23.50
C ARG A 49 47.42 -4.54 24.47
N SER A 50 46.19 -4.28 24.89
CA SER A 50 45.98 -3.94 26.28
C SER A 50 44.62 -4.46 26.76
N SER A 51 44.70 -5.50 27.58
CA SER A 51 43.63 -5.95 28.45
C SER A 51 43.47 -4.92 29.58
N ALA A 52 42.27 -4.40 29.77
CA ALA A 52 41.85 -3.87 31.05
C ALA A 52 40.77 -4.80 31.61
N LYS A 53 41.18 -5.60 32.60
CA LYS A 53 40.32 -6.27 33.57
C LYS A 53 39.90 -5.25 34.64
N VAL A 54 38.89 -5.64 35.42
CA VAL A 54 38.48 -5.11 36.74
C VAL A 54 37.49 -3.93 36.62
N SER A 55 36.34 -3.87 37.31
CA SER A 55 35.90 -4.56 38.53
C SER A 55 34.38 -4.77 38.51
N ALA A 56 33.95 -5.95 38.96
CA ALA A 56 32.60 -6.15 39.47
C ALA A 56 32.58 -5.64 40.92
N SER A 57 31.83 -4.57 41.19
CA SER A 57 31.48 -4.17 42.54
C SER A 57 30.05 -4.60 42.83
N LYS A 58 29.97 -5.74 43.52
CA LYS A 58 28.85 -6.22 44.31
C LYS A 58 28.70 -5.29 45.52
N LEU A 59 27.50 -4.75 45.75
CA LEU A 59 27.05 -4.44 47.10
C LEU A 59 25.56 -4.73 47.23
N ASP A 60 25.31 -5.51 48.27
CA ASP A 60 24.06 -6.08 48.71
C ASP A 60 23.11 -4.99 49.23
N GLY A 61 21.83 -5.18 48.97
CA GLY A 61 20.75 -4.36 49.51
C GLY A 61 19.56 -5.26 49.87
N LEU A 62 19.72 -6.03 50.94
CA LEU A 62 18.62 -6.71 51.61
C LEU A 62 17.68 -5.66 52.22
N SER A 63 16.41 -5.68 51.81
CA SER A 63 15.32 -5.21 52.66
C SER A 63 14.33 -6.37 52.82
N LEU A 64 14.45 -7.02 53.98
CA LEU A 64 13.40 -7.76 54.66
C LEU A 64 12.34 -6.76 55.13
N PHE A 65 11.06 -7.08 54.95
CA PHE A 65 9.81 -6.58 55.55
C PHE A 65 8.79 -6.50 54.39
N GLY A 66 7.60 -7.10 54.41
CA GLY A 66 6.88 -7.78 55.46
C GLY A 66 5.59 -8.37 54.85
N SER A 67 5.04 -9.31 55.58
CA SER A 67 3.89 -10.16 55.31
C SER A 67 2.61 -9.44 54.84
N SER A 68 1.94 -10.07 53.87
CA SER A 68 0.50 -10.35 53.73
C SER A 68 -0.53 -9.24 53.98
N THR A 69 -1.38 -9.01 52.97
CA THR A 69 -2.83 -9.30 53.08
C THR A 69 -3.45 -9.60 51.70
N SER A 70 -4.28 -10.64 51.70
CA SER A 70 -5.17 -11.05 50.62
C SER A 70 -6.14 -9.96 50.19
N SER A 71 -6.47 -9.94 48.89
CA SER A 71 -7.86 -9.91 48.36
C SER A 71 -7.78 -10.00 46.84
N LEU A 72 -8.11 -11.15 46.24
CA LEU A 72 -9.47 -11.47 45.77
C LEU A 72 -10.00 -10.46 44.73
N LEU A 73 -9.33 -10.41 43.58
CA LEU A 73 -9.95 -10.22 42.28
C LEU A 73 -9.04 -10.93 41.27
N GLY A 74 -9.18 -12.25 41.22
CA GLY A 74 -8.61 -13.10 40.19
C GLY A 74 -9.24 -12.75 38.84
N GLY A 75 -8.76 -11.68 38.22
CA GLY A 75 -8.86 -11.52 36.78
C GLY A 75 -8.01 -12.62 36.17
N ALA A 76 -8.67 -13.71 35.76
CA ALA A 76 -8.05 -14.68 34.88
C ALA A 76 -7.37 -13.90 33.73
N PRO A 77 -6.14 -14.26 33.32
CA PRO A 77 -5.64 -13.75 32.06
C PRO A 77 -6.68 -14.11 31.01
N VAL A 78 -7.33 -13.10 30.42
CA VAL A 78 -8.17 -13.29 29.26
C VAL A 78 -7.24 -13.81 28.18
N VAL A 79 -7.17 -15.13 28.07
CA VAL A 79 -6.57 -15.81 26.94
C VAL A 79 -7.45 -15.43 25.77
N GLU A 80 -7.09 -14.35 25.07
CA GLU A 80 -7.63 -14.04 23.77
C GLU A 80 -7.40 -15.27 22.90
N LYS A 81 -8.46 -16.06 22.67
CA LYS A 81 -8.40 -17.19 21.74
C LYS A 81 -8.13 -16.59 20.37
N LYS A 82 -6.86 -16.60 19.96
CA LYS A 82 -6.43 -16.23 18.62
C LYS A 82 -7.04 -17.25 17.67
N VAL A 83 -8.19 -16.91 17.10
CA VAL A 83 -8.86 -17.73 16.07
C VAL A 83 -7.82 -18.02 14.98
N PRO A 84 -7.68 -19.26 14.53
CA PRO A 84 -6.76 -19.58 13.44
C PRO A 84 -7.09 -18.68 12.24
N VAL A 85 -6.07 -17.97 11.75
CA VAL A 85 -6.15 -16.97 10.67
C VAL A 85 -6.89 -17.53 9.45
N LYS A 86 -6.64 -18.80 9.11
CA LYS A 86 -7.27 -19.49 8.00
C LYS A 86 -8.80 -19.51 8.10
N ASP A 87 -9.34 -19.82 9.28
CA ASP A 87 -10.79 -19.90 9.50
C ASP A 87 -11.42 -18.51 9.44
N ALA A 88 -10.73 -17.50 9.98
CA ALA A 88 -11.18 -16.11 9.91
C ALA A 88 -11.27 -15.62 8.46
N VAL A 89 -10.28 -15.95 7.61
CA VAL A 89 -10.27 -15.57 6.19
C VAL A 89 -11.37 -16.30 5.41
N MET A 90 -11.61 -17.58 5.69
CA MET A 90 -12.67 -18.37 5.04
C MET A 90 -14.09 -17.90 5.40
N ALA A 91 -14.27 -17.31 6.59
CA ALA A 91 -15.56 -16.78 7.04
C ALA A 91 -15.94 -15.44 6.38
N VAL A 92 -15.02 -14.76 5.69
CA VAL A 92 -15.28 -13.47 5.04
C VAL A 92 -16.20 -13.66 3.82
N GLN A 93 -17.26 -12.86 3.75
CA GLN A 93 -18.16 -12.83 2.58
C GLN A 93 -17.47 -12.15 1.40
N LEU A 94 -17.39 -12.84 0.25
CA LEU A 94 -16.81 -12.31 -0.98
C LEU A 94 -17.87 -11.54 -1.77
N GLN A 95 -18.10 -10.28 -1.39
CA GLN A 95 -19.03 -9.41 -2.10
C GLN A 95 -18.32 -8.61 -3.18
N SER A 96 -18.96 -8.48 -4.34
CA SER A 96 -18.47 -7.65 -5.45
C SER A 96 -19.64 -7.00 -6.16
N GLU A 97 -19.54 -5.71 -6.43
CA GLU A 97 -20.49 -5.00 -7.29
C GLU A 97 -20.05 -5.08 -8.76
N ALA A 98 -18.75 -5.15 -9.00
CA ALA A 98 -18.15 -5.28 -10.33
C ALA A 98 -18.10 -6.72 -10.88
N GLY A 99 -18.61 -7.72 -10.15
CA GLY A 99 -18.56 -9.13 -10.54
C GLY A 99 -17.16 -9.74 -10.52
N MET A 100 -16.30 -9.26 -9.61
CA MET A 100 -14.93 -9.68 -9.44
C MET A 100 -14.83 -10.97 -8.61
N ASP A 101 -13.86 -11.81 -8.98
CA ASP A 101 -13.50 -12.99 -8.21
C ASP A 101 -12.35 -12.68 -7.22
N TYR A 102 -12.62 -12.91 -5.93
CA TYR A 102 -11.69 -12.69 -4.83
C TYR A 102 -11.15 -14.00 -4.23
N THR A 103 -11.47 -15.14 -4.84
CA THR A 103 -11.08 -16.47 -4.31
C THR A 103 -9.57 -16.64 -4.25
N ASP A 104 -8.84 -16.21 -5.27
CA ASP A 104 -7.36 -16.31 -5.30
C ASP A 104 -6.70 -15.47 -4.21
N LEU A 105 -7.19 -14.25 -3.99
CA LEU A 105 -6.73 -13.38 -2.90
C LEU A 105 -7.02 -14.03 -1.54
N ARG A 106 -8.25 -14.53 -1.36
CA ARG A 106 -8.67 -15.21 -0.14
C ARG A 106 -7.80 -16.44 0.16
N ASN A 107 -7.56 -17.27 -0.85
CA ASN A 107 -6.77 -18.49 -0.69
C ASN A 107 -5.31 -18.17 -0.35
N SER A 108 -4.70 -17.19 -1.04
CA SER A 108 -3.32 -16.76 -0.77
C SER A 108 -3.17 -16.21 0.66
N LEU A 109 -4.13 -15.42 1.13
CA LEU A 109 -4.13 -14.91 2.51
C LEU A 109 -4.37 -16.02 3.55
N ALA A 110 -5.19 -17.01 3.23
CA ALA A 110 -5.47 -18.16 4.10
C ALA A 110 -4.27 -19.11 4.22
N GLU A 111 -3.43 -19.19 3.18
CA GLU A 111 -2.16 -19.91 3.16
C GLU A 111 -1.03 -19.11 3.82
N GLY A 112 -1.23 -17.80 4.05
CA GLY A 112 -0.22 -16.91 4.60
C GLY A 112 0.82 -16.44 3.58
N ASP A 113 0.57 -16.62 2.28
CA ASP A 113 1.40 -16.08 1.21
C ASP A 113 1.02 -14.62 0.93
N PHE A 114 1.53 -13.73 1.79
CA PHE A 114 1.27 -12.29 1.68
C PHE A 114 1.88 -11.64 0.45
N ARG A 115 2.93 -12.25 -0.13
CA ARG A 115 3.57 -11.73 -1.35
C ARG A 115 2.65 -11.94 -2.54
N LYS A 116 2.16 -13.17 -2.72
CA LYS A 116 1.17 -13.47 -3.76
C LYS A 116 -0.12 -12.69 -3.56
N ALA A 117 -0.60 -12.57 -2.31
CA ALA A 117 -1.77 -11.76 -2.00
C ALA A 117 -1.61 -10.27 -2.39
N ASP A 118 -0.41 -9.69 -2.21
CA ASP A 118 -0.13 -8.31 -2.63
C ASP A 118 -0.17 -8.14 -4.15
N ASP A 119 0.42 -9.09 -4.88
CA ASP A 119 0.40 -9.10 -6.35
C ASP A 119 -1.04 -9.25 -6.89
N GLU A 120 -1.83 -10.15 -6.32
CA GLU A 120 -3.25 -10.30 -6.67
C GLU A 120 -4.07 -9.05 -6.32
N THR A 121 -3.80 -8.43 -5.16
CA THR A 121 -4.47 -7.18 -4.78
C THR A 121 -4.22 -6.07 -5.80
N ARG A 122 -2.97 -5.94 -6.27
CA ARG A 122 -2.62 -4.97 -7.32
C ARG A 122 -3.35 -5.27 -8.62
N ALA A 123 -3.39 -6.53 -9.04
CA ALA A 123 -4.10 -6.96 -10.24
C ALA A 123 -5.62 -6.69 -10.15
N LEU A 124 -6.22 -6.94 -8.98
CA LEU A 124 -7.63 -6.66 -8.72
C LEU A 124 -7.94 -5.16 -8.79
N LEU A 125 -7.10 -4.30 -8.20
CA LEU A 125 -7.28 -2.85 -8.28
C LEU A 125 -7.19 -2.34 -9.72
N ILE A 126 -6.27 -2.86 -10.52
CA ILE A 126 -6.16 -2.54 -11.96
C ILE A 126 -7.43 -2.98 -12.69
N LYS A 127 -7.96 -4.16 -12.38
CA LYS A 127 -9.19 -4.66 -13.01
C LYS A 127 -10.42 -3.82 -12.63
N LEU A 128 -10.52 -3.41 -11.36
CA LEU A 128 -11.59 -2.58 -10.82
C LEU A 128 -11.59 -1.15 -11.37
N ALA A 129 -10.42 -0.58 -11.63
CA ALA A 129 -10.28 0.76 -12.22
C ALA A 129 -10.69 0.84 -13.70
N GLY A 130 -11.03 -0.30 -14.34
CA GLY A 130 -11.57 -0.37 -15.69
C GLY A 130 -10.54 -0.68 -16.80
N GLU A 131 -10.99 -0.65 -18.05
CA GLU A 131 -10.18 -1.08 -19.21
C GLU A 131 -8.95 -0.21 -19.46
N GLY A 132 -9.05 1.09 -19.17
CA GLY A 132 -7.93 2.02 -19.31
C GLY A 132 -6.75 1.63 -18.43
N ALA A 133 -7.02 1.21 -17.19
CA ALA A 133 -6.02 0.72 -16.25
C ALA A 133 -5.42 -0.60 -16.68
N LYS A 134 -6.25 -1.54 -17.14
CA LYS A 134 -5.79 -2.85 -17.64
C LYS A 134 -4.80 -2.73 -18.80
N LYS A 135 -5.03 -1.80 -19.75
CA LYS A 135 -4.16 -1.63 -20.93
C LYS A 135 -2.76 -1.12 -20.57
N ARG A 136 -2.64 -0.33 -19.50
CA ARG A 136 -1.37 0.31 -19.09
C ARG A 136 -0.71 -0.34 -17.88
N ASP A 137 -1.42 -1.22 -17.19
CA ASP A 137 -0.97 -1.99 -16.02
C ASP A 137 -0.73 -1.16 -14.74
N TRP A 138 -1.45 -0.03 -14.58
CA TRP A 138 -1.46 0.77 -13.35
C TRP A 138 -2.68 1.69 -13.26
N VAL A 139 -3.01 2.13 -12.04
CA VAL A 139 -4.21 2.91 -11.72
C VAL A 139 -3.86 4.39 -11.54
N TYR A 140 -4.66 5.29 -12.13
CA TYR A 140 -4.60 6.72 -11.81
C TYR A 140 -5.44 7.04 -10.57
N PHE A 141 -5.02 8.02 -9.78
CA PHE A 141 -5.77 8.44 -8.59
C PHE A 141 -7.21 8.90 -8.92
N THR A 142 -7.45 9.42 -10.13
CA THR A 142 -8.77 9.86 -10.58
C THR A 142 -9.76 8.73 -10.81
N GLU A 143 -9.30 7.51 -11.07
CA GLU A 143 -10.15 6.35 -11.33
C GLU A 143 -10.51 5.61 -10.04
N VAL A 144 -9.80 5.86 -8.94
CA VAL A 144 -10.11 5.25 -7.64
C VAL A 144 -11.53 5.56 -7.19
N LYS A 145 -12.05 6.75 -7.54
CA LYS A 145 -13.42 7.17 -7.24
C LYS A 145 -14.49 6.31 -7.93
N ASP A 146 -14.12 5.66 -9.04
CA ASP A 146 -15.01 4.84 -9.85
C ASP A 146 -15.02 3.38 -9.35
N ILE A 147 -14.12 3.02 -8.42
CA ILE A 147 -14.07 1.69 -7.82
C ILE A 147 -15.23 1.56 -6.81
N PRO A 148 -16.06 0.52 -6.90
CA PRO A 148 -17.16 0.34 -5.96
C PRO A 148 -16.68 0.18 -4.52
N ALA A 149 -17.42 0.77 -3.59
CA ALA A 149 -17.06 0.72 -2.18
C ALA A 149 -17.10 -0.71 -1.60
N VAL A 150 -18.01 -1.55 -2.11
CA VAL A 150 -18.17 -2.95 -1.70
C VAL A 150 -16.90 -3.74 -2.00
N ASP A 151 -16.36 -3.59 -3.21
CA ASP A 151 -15.16 -4.28 -3.68
C ASP A 151 -13.92 -3.92 -2.83
N LEU A 152 -13.73 -2.64 -2.53
CA LEU A 152 -12.64 -2.19 -1.64
C LEU A 152 -12.81 -2.67 -0.19
N GLN A 153 -14.06 -2.73 0.30
CA GLN A 153 -14.35 -3.30 1.63
C GLN A 153 -14.04 -4.80 1.67
N THR A 154 -14.38 -5.55 0.63
CA THR A 154 -14.06 -6.98 0.55
C THR A 154 -12.56 -7.23 0.60
N ILE A 155 -11.78 -6.48 -0.20
CA ILE A 155 -10.31 -6.55 -0.18
C ILE A 155 -9.77 -6.25 1.23
N ASP A 156 -10.22 -5.17 1.86
CA ASP A 156 -9.78 -4.78 3.20
C ASP A 156 -10.14 -5.81 4.27
N ASN A 157 -11.36 -6.35 4.23
CA ASN A 157 -11.82 -7.38 5.17
C ASN A 157 -10.99 -8.65 5.07
N LEU A 158 -10.64 -9.07 3.85
CA LEU A 158 -9.76 -10.21 3.61
C LEU A 158 -8.36 -9.97 4.20
N TRP A 159 -7.74 -8.82 3.92
CA TRP A 159 -6.43 -8.47 4.46
C TRP A 159 -6.42 -8.41 5.98
N ARG A 160 -7.48 -7.87 6.58
CA ARG A 160 -7.63 -7.81 8.03
C ARG A 160 -7.80 -9.20 8.64
N ALA A 161 -8.66 -10.04 8.07
CA ALA A 161 -8.86 -11.41 8.53
C ALA A 161 -7.56 -12.23 8.43
N GLY A 162 -6.83 -12.08 7.33
CA GLY A 162 -5.56 -12.78 7.05
C GLY A 162 -4.38 -12.33 7.91
N SER A 163 -4.51 -11.23 8.64
CA SER A 163 -3.42 -10.60 9.38
C SER A 163 -3.68 -10.41 10.87
N ASN A 164 -4.79 -10.93 11.40
CA ASN A 164 -5.28 -10.58 12.75
C ASN A 164 -5.47 -9.07 12.92
N ASN A 165 -6.11 -8.42 11.95
CA ASN A 165 -6.34 -6.97 11.90
C ASN A 165 -5.07 -6.11 11.89
N LYS A 166 -3.93 -6.63 11.43
CA LYS A 166 -2.68 -5.86 11.31
C LYS A 166 -2.52 -5.16 9.97
N PHE A 167 -3.04 -5.73 8.89
CA PHE A 167 -2.91 -5.26 7.50
C PHE A 167 -4.26 -4.85 6.93
N GLY A 168 -4.23 -4.01 5.89
CA GLY A 168 -5.42 -3.47 5.24
C GLY A 168 -5.35 -1.96 5.01
N TYR A 169 -6.13 -1.47 4.04
CA TYR A 169 -6.24 -0.04 3.72
C TYR A 169 -6.93 0.76 4.82
N SER A 170 -7.89 0.18 5.54
CA SER A 170 -8.53 0.83 6.68
C SER A 170 -7.55 1.01 7.84
N VAL A 171 -6.68 0.04 8.07
CA VAL A 171 -5.60 0.11 9.07
C VAL A 171 -4.57 1.18 8.68
N GLN A 172 -4.20 1.24 7.40
CA GLN A 172 -3.32 2.29 6.89
C GLN A 172 -3.95 3.68 7.04
N LYS A 173 -5.24 3.84 6.73
CA LYS A 173 -5.99 5.09 6.93
C LYS A 173 -5.98 5.53 8.39
N GLU A 174 -6.21 4.60 9.32
CA GLU A 174 -6.17 4.87 10.76
C GLU A 174 -4.80 5.43 11.18
N ILE A 175 -3.72 4.75 10.80
CA ILE A 175 -2.35 5.18 11.11
C ILE A 175 -2.04 6.53 10.46
N TRP A 176 -2.44 6.73 9.21
CA TRP A 176 -2.22 7.99 8.49
C TRP A 176 -2.94 9.16 9.17
N THR A 177 -4.16 8.93 9.67
CA THR A 177 -4.93 9.91 10.44
C THR A 177 -4.28 10.22 11.78
N GLN A 178 -3.79 9.20 12.51
CA GLN A 178 -3.05 9.37 13.77
C GLN A 178 -1.77 10.19 13.58
N GLN A 179 -1.12 10.10 12.41
CA GLN A 179 0.07 10.89 12.07
C GLN A 179 -0.26 12.28 11.49
N SER A 180 -1.48 12.78 11.71
CA SER A 180 -1.96 14.07 11.20
C SER A 180 -1.80 14.21 9.67
N LYS A 181 -2.01 13.11 8.93
CA LYS A 181 -1.86 13.02 7.47
C LYS A 181 -0.45 13.37 6.94
N ARG A 182 0.60 13.28 7.77
CA ARG A 182 1.99 13.56 7.37
C ARG A 182 2.68 12.32 6.79
N TRP A 183 2.90 12.30 5.48
CA TRP A 183 3.52 11.17 4.75
C TRP A 183 4.84 10.64 5.34
N PRO A 184 5.84 11.48 5.69
CA PRO A 184 7.11 10.94 6.19
C PRO A 184 6.97 10.19 7.51
N LYS A 185 6.12 10.70 8.43
CA LYS A 185 5.84 10.04 9.70
C LYS A 185 5.08 8.74 9.50
N PHE A 186 4.09 8.77 8.59
CA PHE A 186 3.32 7.60 8.22
C PHE A 186 4.21 6.48 7.63
N PHE A 187 5.05 6.79 6.64
CA PHE A 187 5.94 5.79 6.03
C PHE A 187 6.94 5.19 7.01
N LYS A 188 7.42 5.97 7.97
CA LYS A 188 8.23 5.46 9.08
C LYS A 188 7.44 4.51 9.98
N GLN A 189 6.19 4.84 10.29
CA GLN A 189 5.34 4.04 11.18
C GLN A 189 4.97 2.67 10.58
N ILE A 190 4.70 2.61 9.28
CA ILE A 190 4.40 1.36 8.57
C ILE A 190 5.65 0.62 8.08
N ASP A 191 6.84 1.09 8.45
CA ASP A 191 8.13 0.50 8.09
C ASP A 191 8.38 0.42 6.56
N TRP A 192 8.04 1.47 5.82
CA TRP A 192 8.37 1.59 4.38
C TRP A 192 9.67 2.37 4.12
N THR A 193 10.23 3.00 5.15
CA THR A 193 11.55 3.63 5.12
C THR A 193 12.52 2.89 6.02
N THR A 194 13.79 2.83 5.61
CA THR A 194 14.86 2.14 6.33
C THR A 194 15.90 3.14 6.86
N GLY A 195 16.37 2.88 8.07
CA GLY A 195 17.54 3.54 8.67
C GLY A 195 17.30 4.98 9.14
N GLU A 196 18.38 5.61 9.63
CA GLU A 196 18.38 7.00 10.11
C GLU A 196 18.15 8.01 8.97
N ASN A 197 18.52 7.63 7.74
CA ASN A 197 18.46 8.47 6.55
C ASN A 197 17.08 8.50 5.86
N ASN A 198 16.07 7.78 6.38
CA ASN A 198 14.72 7.69 5.81
C ASN A 198 14.68 7.27 4.33
N ASN A 199 15.57 6.37 3.91
CA ASN A 199 15.58 5.85 2.54
C ASN A 199 14.38 4.92 2.33
N TYR A 200 13.69 5.02 1.19
CA TYR A 200 12.58 4.12 0.87
C TYR A 200 13.08 2.69 0.60
N ARG A 201 12.33 1.70 1.09
CA ARG A 201 12.57 0.28 0.79
C ARG A 201 12.39 0.00 -0.69
N LYS A 202 13.27 -0.83 -1.25
CA LYS A 202 13.22 -1.27 -2.65
C LYS A 202 12.30 -2.47 -2.81
N TRP A 203 11.28 -2.29 -3.63
CA TRP A 203 10.41 -3.38 -4.06
C TRP A 203 11.16 -4.30 -5.04
N PRO A 204 10.96 -5.64 -4.99
CA PRO A 204 10.15 -6.39 -4.03
C PRO A 204 10.92 -6.88 -2.80
N MET A 205 12.26 -6.90 -2.84
CA MET A 205 13.08 -7.71 -1.92
C MET A 205 13.21 -7.15 -0.49
N GLU A 206 13.11 -5.82 -0.30
CA GLU A 206 13.36 -5.19 1.01
C GLU A 206 12.09 -5.07 1.89
N PHE A 207 10.93 -5.49 1.38
CA PHE A 207 9.65 -5.49 2.10
C PHE A 207 9.43 -6.79 2.88
N ASN A 208 8.69 -6.70 3.99
CA ASN A 208 8.43 -7.84 4.86
C ASN A 208 7.03 -8.42 4.61
N TYR A 209 6.97 -9.57 3.92
CA TYR A 209 5.73 -10.30 3.62
C TYR A 209 5.37 -11.33 4.69
N SER A 210 5.54 -11.00 5.96
CA SER A 210 5.20 -11.88 7.08
C SER A 210 4.36 -11.17 8.12
N LEU A 211 3.69 -11.93 9.00
CA LEU A 211 2.92 -11.39 10.12
C LEU A 211 3.79 -10.62 11.15
N ASN A 212 5.11 -10.76 11.08
CA ASN A 212 6.05 -10.02 11.92
C ASN A 212 6.24 -8.57 11.45
N ALA A 213 5.74 -8.20 10.26
CA ALA A 213 5.79 -6.83 9.78
C ALA A 213 4.97 -5.87 10.66
N SER A 214 5.33 -4.59 10.59
CA SER A 214 4.65 -3.50 11.30
C SER A 214 3.17 -3.41 10.92
N ARG A 215 2.34 -2.89 11.83
CA ARG A 215 0.91 -2.64 11.55
C ARG A 215 0.79 -1.69 10.34
N GLY A 216 -0.07 -2.03 9.38
CA GLY A 216 -0.27 -1.27 8.15
C GLY A 216 0.81 -1.45 7.07
N HIS A 217 1.78 -2.35 7.25
CA HIS A 217 2.85 -2.57 6.26
C HIS A 217 2.33 -3.03 4.90
N LEU A 218 1.25 -3.82 4.88
CA LEU A 218 0.59 -4.35 3.68
C LEU A 218 -0.90 -3.95 3.66
N PRO A 219 -1.54 -3.90 2.48
CA PRO A 219 -0.97 -4.11 1.13
C PRO A 219 -0.11 -2.93 0.65
N LEU A 220 0.76 -3.17 -0.32
CA LEU A 220 1.65 -2.18 -0.92
C LEU A 220 0.91 -1.39 -2.01
N THR A 221 1.14 -0.07 -2.03
CA THR A 221 0.66 0.80 -3.12
C THR A 221 1.86 1.55 -3.69
N ASN A 222 1.98 1.54 -5.02
CA ASN A 222 3.10 2.17 -5.70
C ASN A 222 3.07 3.70 -5.50
N ALA A 223 4.06 4.23 -4.78
CA ALA A 223 4.23 5.66 -4.53
C ALA A 223 5.29 6.32 -5.44
N LEU A 224 5.84 5.61 -6.44
CA LEU A 224 6.86 6.15 -7.37
C LEU A 224 6.35 7.36 -8.17
N ARG A 225 5.04 7.45 -8.38
CA ARG A 225 4.37 8.55 -9.09
C ARG A 225 3.70 9.56 -8.15
N GLY A 226 4.11 9.56 -6.89
CA GLY A 226 3.53 10.38 -5.82
C GLY A 226 2.52 9.62 -4.97
N THR A 227 2.07 10.28 -3.90
CA THR A 227 1.20 9.69 -2.87
C THR A 227 -0.29 9.86 -3.16
N GLN A 228 -0.66 10.53 -4.25
CA GLN A 228 -2.05 10.86 -4.60
C GLN A 228 -2.93 9.62 -4.79
N LEU A 229 -2.41 8.57 -5.43
CA LEU A 229 -3.15 7.31 -5.61
C LEU A 229 -3.47 6.69 -4.25
N PHE A 230 -2.45 6.58 -3.41
CA PHE A 230 -2.60 5.97 -2.10
C PHE A 230 -3.50 6.79 -1.17
N GLN A 231 -3.42 8.11 -1.26
CA GLN A 231 -4.35 9.03 -0.62
C GLN A 231 -5.80 8.78 -1.07
N ALA A 232 -6.04 8.72 -2.37
CA ALA A 232 -7.37 8.50 -2.93
C ALA A 232 -7.99 7.18 -2.46
N ILE A 233 -7.19 6.12 -2.33
CA ILE A 233 -7.65 4.83 -1.79
C ILE A 233 -8.04 4.97 -0.32
N MET A 234 -7.20 5.59 0.52
CA MET A 234 -7.49 5.74 1.96
C MET A 234 -8.66 6.71 2.23
N GLU A 235 -8.82 7.76 1.42
CA GLU A 235 -9.92 8.72 1.53
C GLU A 235 -11.20 8.23 0.84
N HIS A 236 -11.20 7.02 0.27
CA HIS A 236 -12.37 6.44 -0.37
C HIS A 236 -13.52 6.23 0.63
N PRO A 237 -14.79 6.47 0.24
CA PRO A 237 -15.97 6.27 1.09
C PRO A 237 -16.12 4.85 1.64
N ALA A 238 -15.45 3.86 1.02
CA ALA A 238 -15.37 2.48 1.51
C ALA A 238 -14.90 2.39 2.97
N PHE A 239 -14.01 3.28 3.41
CA PHE A 239 -13.37 3.26 4.72
C PHE A 239 -13.82 4.42 5.62
N GLU A 240 -14.86 5.15 5.24
CA GLU A 240 -15.48 6.14 6.13
C GLU A 240 -16.24 5.39 7.23
N ALA A 241 -16.02 5.79 8.48
CA ALA A 241 -16.74 5.18 9.59
C ALA A 241 -18.25 5.40 9.36
N LYS A 242 -19.03 4.31 9.37
CA LYS A 242 -20.50 4.33 9.22
C LYS A 242 -21.24 5.15 10.30
N ALA A 243 -20.53 5.88 11.16
CA ALA A 243 -21.08 6.75 12.20
C ALA A 243 -22.08 7.80 11.66
N LYS A 244 -21.95 8.23 10.41
CA LYS A 244 -22.91 9.18 9.82
C LYS A 244 -24.27 8.56 9.49
N LYS A 245 -24.30 7.36 8.92
CA LYS A 245 -25.59 6.69 8.59
C LYS A 245 -26.40 6.37 9.84
N THR A 246 -25.76 5.87 10.90
CA THR A 246 -26.47 5.50 12.12
C THR A 246 -27.02 6.70 12.90
N MET A 247 -26.38 7.88 12.80
CA MET A 247 -26.89 9.10 13.45
C MET A 247 -28.01 9.74 12.63
N ASP A 248 -27.88 9.79 11.31
CA ASP A 248 -28.89 10.37 10.42
C ASP A 248 -30.17 9.51 10.36
N GLU A 249 -30.03 8.18 10.35
CA GLU A 249 -31.14 7.22 10.33
C GLU A 249 -31.88 7.18 11.68
N LYS A 250 -31.13 7.24 12.79
CA LYS A 250 -31.70 7.30 14.15
C LYS A 250 -32.32 8.67 14.47
N ALA A 251 -31.81 9.76 13.89
CA ALA A 251 -32.44 11.08 13.97
C ALA A 251 -33.72 11.17 13.12
N ALA A 252 -33.73 10.56 11.93
CA ALA A 252 -34.91 10.49 11.07
C ALA A 252 -36.03 9.63 11.69
N GLU A 253 -35.69 8.52 12.34
CA GLU A 253 -36.64 7.67 13.06
C GLU A 253 -37.23 8.38 14.29
N ALA A 254 -36.42 9.12 15.05
CA ALA A 254 -36.89 9.92 16.18
C ALA A 254 -37.85 11.05 15.75
N ALA A 255 -37.56 11.72 14.63
CA ALA A 255 -38.44 12.74 14.07
C ALA A 255 -39.79 12.15 13.58
N ALA A 256 -39.76 10.98 12.93
CA ALA A 256 -40.96 10.29 12.46
C ALA A 256 -41.84 9.77 13.62
N SER A 257 -41.23 9.36 14.74
CA SER A 257 -41.98 8.92 15.93
C SER A 257 -42.65 10.09 16.67
N THR A 258 -42.11 11.31 16.58
CA THR A 258 -42.65 12.50 17.26
C THR A 258 -43.90 13.03 16.54
N MET A 259 -43.97 12.90 15.21
CA MET A 259 -45.14 13.33 14.43
C MET A 259 -46.33 12.36 14.46
N LYS A 260 -46.19 11.15 15.02
CA LYS A 260 -47.30 10.20 15.20
C LYS A 260 -48.03 10.33 16.54
N LEU A 261 -47.56 11.22 17.41
CA LEU A 261 -48.11 11.46 18.76
C LEU A 261 -48.88 12.79 18.88
N PHE A 262 -49.03 13.53 17.78
CA PHE A 262 -49.86 14.73 17.67
C PHE A 262 -51.06 14.49 16.76
#